data_AF-A0A2S4S4B5-F1
#
_entry.id   AF-A0A2S4S4B5-F1
#
_cell.length_a   1.000
_cell.length_b   1.000
_cell.length_c   1.000
_cell.angle_alpha   90.00
_cell.angle_beta   90.00
_cell.angle_gamma   90.00
#
_symmetry.space_group_name_H-M   'P 1'
#
loop_
_entity.id
_entity.type
_entity.pdbx_description
1 polymer ?
#
loop_
_entity_poly.entity_id
_entity_poly.type
_entity_poly.pdbx_seq_one_letter_code
_entity_poly.pdbx_strand_id
1 'polypeptide(L)'
;MIIRQCAGTMTVENIGRLIGRTGAAVRTKAREQGIKLYLRGDHHQSARHRQHDVELARELHREGVKRRDIAEKLEMPLSAINQYVYFERRVQA
;
A
#
# COMPACT_ATOMS: atom_id res chain seq x y z
N MET A 1 -18.78 -5.73 -11.03
CA MET A 1 -19.12 -4.35 -10.63
C MET A 1 -17.84 -3.57 -10.37
N ILE A 2 -17.70 -2.38 -10.95
CA ILE A 2 -16.47 -1.56 -10.88
C ILE A 2 -16.07 -1.22 -9.44
N ILE A 3 -17.02 -0.85 -8.56
CA ILE A 3 -16.71 -0.52 -7.15
C ILE A 3 -15.97 -1.66 -6.43
N ARG A 4 -16.29 -2.93 -6.73
CA ARG A 4 -15.61 -4.10 -6.14
C ARG A 4 -14.20 -4.28 -6.69
N GLN A 5 -14.00 -4.00 -7.98
CA GLN A 5 -12.69 -4.11 -8.64
C GLN A 5 -11.72 -3.02 -8.16
N CYS A 6 -12.25 -1.86 -7.78
CA CYS A 6 -11.46 -0.72 -7.32
C CYS A 6 -11.26 -0.67 -5.79
N ALA A 7 -11.96 -1.52 -5.05
CA ALA A 7 -11.86 -1.56 -3.60
C ALA A 7 -10.44 -1.96 -3.16
N GLY A 8 -9.85 -1.19 -2.25
CA GLY A 8 -8.49 -1.43 -1.77
C GLY A 8 -7.38 -0.72 -2.56
N THR A 9 -7.67 -0.23 -3.77
CA THR A 9 -6.64 0.36 -4.65
C THR A 9 -6.95 1.79 -5.09
N MET A 10 -8.22 2.22 -5.03
CA MET A 10 -8.61 3.54 -5.52
C MET A 10 -9.54 4.28 -4.55
N THR A 11 -9.34 5.59 -4.43
CA THR A 11 -10.18 6.45 -3.58
C THR A 11 -11.62 6.48 -4.09
N VAL A 12 -12.55 6.74 -3.18
CA VAL A 12 -13.98 6.85 -3.48
C VAL A 12 -14.23 7.91 -4.57
N GLU A 13 -13.52 9.02 -4.49
CA GLU A 13 -13.62 10.16 -5.39
C GLU A 13 -13.15 9.78 -6.81
N ASN A 14 -12.05 9.02 -6.93
CA ASN A 14 -11.57 8.52 -8.22
C ASN A 14 -12.48 7.43 -8.80
N ILE A 15 -13.03 6.53 -7.96
CA ILE A 15 -14.05 5.57 -8.39
C ILE A 15 -15.27 6.30 -8.94
N GLY A 16 -15.74 7.34 -8.25
CA GLY A 16 -16.85 8.18 -8.69
C GLY A 16 -16.59 8.79 -10.06
N ARG A 17 -15.43 9.43 -10.24
CA ARG A 17 -15.01 10.00 -11.54
C ARG A 17 -14.99 8.94 -12.64
N LEU A 18 -14.44 7.75 -12.35
CA LEU A 18 -14.33 6.65 -13.31
C LEU A 18 -15.71 6.18 -13.83
N ILE A 19 -16.74 6.18 -12.98
CA ILE A 19 -18.08 5.68 -13.34
C ILE A 19 -19.11 6.79 -13.59
N GLY A 20 -18.68 8.06 -13.63
CA GLY A 20 -19.58 9.21 -13.82
C GLY A 20 -20.55 9.43 -12.65
N ARG A 21 -20.13 9.17 -11.41
CA ARG A 21 -20.95 9.30 -10.20
C ARG A 21 -20.23 10.10 -9.11
N THR A 22 -21.00 10.53 -8.11
CA THR A 22 -20.43 11.19 -6.93
C THR A 22 -19.83 10.17 -5.97
N GLY A 23 -18.85 10.60 -5.16
CA GLY A 23 -18.29 9.73 -4.12
C GLY A 23 -19.33 9.30 -3.07
N ALA A 24 -20.36 10.11 -2.81
CA ALA A 24 -21.48 9.73 -1.96
C ALA A 24 -22.25 8.52 -2.52
N ALA A 25 -22.57 8.54 -3.82
CA ALA A 25 -23.24 7.42 -4.48
C ALA A 25 -22.39 6.13 -4.43
N VAL A 26 -21.07 6.25 -4.59
CA VAL A 26 -20.14 5.12 -4.44
C VAL A 26 -20.15 4.55 -3.02
N ARG A 27 -20.09 5.40 -1.99
CA ARG A 27 -20.14 4.97 -0.57
C ARG A 27 -21.45 4.26 -0.25
N THR A 28 -22.58 4.82 -0.67
CA THR A 28 -23.90 4.19 -0.48
C THR A 28 -23.92 2.82 -1.13
N LYS A 29 -23.49 2.72 -2.40
CA LYS A 29 -23.53 1.45 -3.12
C LYS A 29 -22.59 0.40 -2.55
N ALA A 30 -21.40 0.80 -2.11
CA ALA A 30 -20.46 -0.09 -1.44
C ALA A 30 -21.03 -0.61 -0.11
N ARG A 31 -21.69 0.25 0.68
CA ARG A 31 -22.33 -0.14 1.94
C ARG A 31 -23.45 -1.15 1.74
N GLU A 32 -24.32 -0.92 0.77
CA GLU A 32 -25.39 -1.87 0.40
C GLU A 32 -24.84 -3.27 0.06
N GLN A 33 -23.63 -3.34 -0.50
CA GLN A 33 -23.00 -4.59 -0.92
C GLN A 33 -21.95 -5.13 0.05
N GLY A 34 -21.80 -4.53 1.24
CA GLY A 34 -20.80 -4.95 2.23
C GLY A 34 -19.35 -4.78 1.77
N ILE A 35 -19.08 -3.90 0.81
CA ILE A 35 -17.75 -3.67 0.26
C ILE A 35 -17.02 -2.62 1.09
N LYS A 36 -15.87 -3.01 1.64
CA LYS A 36 -14.95 -2.13 2.37
C LYS A 36 -14.08 -1.38 1.36
N LEU A 37 -14.09 -0.04 1.42
CA LEU A 37 -13.36 0.85 0.49
C LEU A 37 -12.02 1.37 1.04
N TYR A 38 -11.56 0.88 2.19
CA TYR A 38 -10.26 1.28 2.74
C TYR A 38 -9.15 0.85 1.79
N LEU A 39 -8.22 1.75 1.49
CA LEU A 39 -7.04 1.46 0.68
C LEU A 39 -6.11 0.47 1.41
N ARG A 40 -5.35 -0.32 0.65
CA ARG A 40 -4.51 -1.40 1.19
C ARG A 40 -3.18 -1.48 0.45
N GLY A 41 -2.19 -2.09 1.10
CA GLY A 41 -0.84 -2.26 0.55
C GLY A 41 -0.27 -0.92 0.10
N ASP A 42 0.25 -0.88 -1.12
CA ASP A 42 0.84 0.31 -1.74
C ASP A 42 -0.11 1.50 -1.90
N HIS A 43 -1.42 1.25 -1.84
CA HIS A 43 -2.43 2.30 -1.96
C HIS A 43 -2.83 2.87 -0.60
N HIS A 44 -2.43 2.24 0.52
CA HIS A 44 -2.78 2.72 1.85
C HIS A 44 -2.20 4.13 2.10
N GLN A 45 -2.95 5.02 2.73
CA GLN A 45 -2.55 6.42 2.96
C GLN A 45 -1.26 6.59 3.78
N SER A 46 -0.90 5.56 4.54
CA SER A 46 0.36 5.51 5.32
C SER A 46 1.49 4.75 4.61
N ALA A 47 1.27 4.19 3.42
CA ALA A 47 2.30 3.52 2.65
C ALA A 47 3.31 4.57 2.16
N ARG A 48 4.55 4.45 2.63
CA ARG A 48 5.64 5.38 2.28
C ARG A 48 6.51 4.88 1.13
N HIS A 49 6.65 3.56 1.04
CA HIS A 49 7.47 2.87 0.05
C HIS A 49 6.68 1.67 -0.47
N ARG A 50 6.93 1.29 -1.73
CA ARG A 50 6.22 0.16 -2.36
C ARG A 50 6.62 -1.14 -1.69
N GLN A 51 5.68 -2.08 -1.64
CA GLN A 51 5.89 -3.41 -1.07
C GLN A 51 7.06 -4.13 -1.72
N HIS A 52 7.22 -4.00 -3.04
CA HIS A 52 8.37 -4.52 -3.78
C HIS A 52 9.72 -4.03 -3.22
N ASP A 53 9.84 -2.73 -2.94
CA ASP A 53 11.10 -2.15 -2.49
C ASP A 53 11.40 -2.55 -1.04
N VAL A 54 10.35 -2.69 -0.22
CA VAL A 54 10.43 -3.25 1.14
C VAL A 54 10.91 -4.70 1.10
N GLU A 55 10.43 -5.51 0.16
CA GLU A 55 10.84 -6.90 -0.03
C GLU A 55 12.30 -6.99 -0.51
N LEU A 56 12.67 -6.17 -1.50
CA LEU A 56 14.04 -6.09 -2.00
C LEU A 56 15.03 -5.69 -0.91
N ALA A 57 14.67 -4.71 -0.05
CA ALA A 57 15.51 -4.34 1.10
C ALA A 57 15.78 -5.54 2.04
N ARG A 58 14.79 -6.40 2.23
CA ARG A 58 14.91 -7.59 3.08
C ARG A 58 15.73 -8.69 2.43
N GLU A 59 15.56 -8.91 1.13
CA GLU A 59 16.33 -9.88 0.36
C GLU A 59 17.82 -9.51 0.36
N LEU A 60 18.15 -8.26 0.04
CA LEU A 60 19.53 -7.77 0.08
C LEU A 60 20.15 -7.92 1.48
N HIS A 61 19.39 -7.63 2.54
CA HIS A 61 19.88 -7.84 3.89
C HIS A 61 20.08 -9.32 4.23
N ARG A 62 19.19 -10.21 3.75
CA ARG A 62 19.32 -11.67 3.90
C ARG A 62 20.56 -12.20 3.17
N GLU A 63 20.92 -11.59 2.05
CA GLU A 63 22.16 -11.87 1.29
C GLU A 63 23.41 -11.26 1.93
N GLY A 64 23.28 -10.51 3.03
CA GLY A 64 24.39 -9.94 3.79
C GLY A 64 24.85 -8.55 3.33
N VAL A 65 24.11 -7.89 2.44
CA VAL A 65 24.38 -6.51 2.05
C VAL A 65 24.18 -5.58 3.25
N LYS A 66 25.12 -4.64 3.45
CA LYS A 66 25.03 -3.72 4.59
C LYS A 66 23.84 -2.78 4.40
N ARG A 67 23.13 -2.50 5.50
CA ARG A 67 21.95 -1.61 5.51
C ARG A 67 22.21 -0.21 4.95
N ARG A 68 23.44 0.32 5.10
CA ARG A 68 23.84 1.61 4.51
C ARG A 68 23.85 1.53 2.99
N ASP A 69 24.48 0.50 2.44
CA ASP A 69 24.53 0.25 1.00
C ASP A 69 23.12 0.00 0.44
N ILE A 70 22.24 -0.68 1.19
CA ILE A 70 20.82 -0.85 0.82
C ILE A 70 20.08 0.49 0.81
N ALA A 71 20.28 1.31 1.84
CA ALA A 71 19.68 2.64 1.95
C ALA A 71 20.08 3.54 0.77
N GLU A 72 21.36 3.53 0.39
CA GLU A 72 21.87 4.24 -0.78
C GLU A 72 21.26 3.68 -2.08
N LYS A 73 21.27 2.35 -2.26
CA LYS A 73 20.78 1.69 -3.47
C LYS A 73 19.28 1.89 -3.73
N LEU A 74 18.48 1.92 -2.66
CA LEU A 74 17.02 2.09 -2.74
C LEU A 74 16.59 3.55 -2.57
N GLU A 75 17.55 4.47 -2.40
CA GLU A 75 17.30 5.90 -2.13
C GLU A 75 16.36 6.10 -0.92
N MET A 76 16.51 5.27 0.11
CA MET A 76 15.69 5.28 1.32
C MET A 76 16.48 5.72 2.54
N PRO A 77 15.85 6.39 3.52
CA PRO A 77 16.49 6.67 4.80
C PRO A 77 16.91 5.36 5.50
N LEU A 78 18.09 5.36 6.14
CA LEU A 78 18.56 4.22 6.93
C LEU A 78 17.56 3.81 8.03
N SER A 79 16.80 4.76 8.56
CA SER A 79 15.72 4.50 9.52
C SER A 79 14.57 3.66 8.92
N ALA A 80 14.19 3.92 7.66
CA ALA A 80 13.20 3.14 6.94
C ALA A 80 13.73 1.72 6.67
N ILE A 81 14.98 1.59 6.22
CA ILE A 81 15.63 0.28 6.04
C ILE A 81 15.63 -0.50 7.36
N ASN A 82 16.09 0.10 8.46
CA ASN A 82 16.06 -0.54 9.78
C ASN A 82 14.66 -1.02 10.17
N GLN A 83 13.62 -0.22 9.89
CA GLN A 83 12.25 -0.62 10.12
C GLN A 83 11.86 -1.84 9.26
N TYR A 84 12.25 -1.87 7.98
CA TYR A 84 11.90 -2.98 7.09
C TYR A 84 12.61 -4.29 7.41
N VAL A 85 13.88 -4.22 7.80
CA VAL A 85 14.66 -5.42 8.13
C VAL A 85 14.45 -5.92 9.56
N TYR A 86 14.17 -5.04 10.52
CA TYR A 86 14.05 -5.44 11.94
C TYR A 86 12.63 -5.44 12.50
N PHE A 87 11.72 -4.61 11.99
CA PHE A 87 10.33 -4.60 12.46
C PHE A 87 9.45 -5.51 11.59
N GLU A 88 9.26 -6.76 12.05
CA GLU A 88 8.17 -7.63 11.54
C GLU A 88 6.84 -7.23 12.18
N ARG A 89 6.21 -6.13 11.74
CA ARG A 89 4.78 -5.92 12.04
C ARG A 89 3.95 -6.41 10.86
N ARG A 90 3.59 -7.69 10.88
CA ARG A 90 2.67 -8.28 9.91
C ARG A 90 1.24 -7.95 10.33
N VAL A 91 0.53 -7.17 9.53
CA VAL A 91 -0.94 -7.29 9.49
C VAL A 91 -1.19 -8.50 8.59
N GLN A 92 -1.38 -9.67 9.20
CA GLN A 92 -1.83 -10.85 8.44
C GLN A 92 -3.21 -10.54 7.86
N ALA A 93 -3.39 -10.83 6.58
CA ALA A 93 -4.62 -10.61 5.82
C ALA A 93 -5.71 -11.61 6.19
#